data_AF-A0A4P5ZBR6-F1
#
_entry.id   AF-A0A4P5ZBR6-F1
#
_cell.length_a   1.000
_cell.length_b   1.000
_cell.length_c   1.000
_cell.angle_alpha   90.00
_cell.angle_beta   90.00
_cell.angle_gamma   90.00
#
_symmetry.space_group_name_H-M   'P 1'
#
loop_
_entity.id
_entity.type
_entity.pdbx_description
1 polymer ?
#
loop_
_entity_poly.entity_id
_entity_poly.type
_entity_poly.pdbx_seq_one_letter_code
_entity_poly.pdbx_strand_id
1 'polypeptide(L)' 'MPNLYIIGGANGSGKTTSARQILPYFLEVFEYVNADEIASGLSPFNPESVAIQAGRLMLGMKNK' A
#
# COMPACT_ATOMS: atom_id res chain seq x y z
N MET A 1 18.30 -9.06 -5.95
CA MET A 1 17.76 -9.60 -4.69
C MET A 1 16.67 -8.66 -4.21
N PRO A 2 15.56 -9.16 -3.64
CA PRO A 2 14.51 -8.29 -3.10
C PRO A 2 14.98 -7.63 -1.79
N ASN A 3 14.59 -6.37 -1.59
CA ASN A 3 14.82 -5.64 -0.35
C ASN A 3 13.58 -5.72 0.57
N LEU A 4 13.78 -5.90 1.87
CA LEU A 4 12.72 -5.87 2.88
C LEU A 4 12.96 -4.72 3.84
N TYR A 5 12.02 -3.78 3.88
CA TYR A 5 12.03 -2.65 4.81
C TYR A 5 10.88 -2.79 5.81
N ILE A 6 11.15 -2.57 7.09
CA ILE A 6 10.16 -2.64 8.17
C ILE A 6 10.10 -1.30 8.88
N ILE A 7 8.93 -0.65 8.87
CA ILE A 7 8.67 0.58 9.62
C ILE A 7 7.81 0.22 10.84
N GLY A 8 8.43 0.13 12.01
CA GLY A 8 7.80 -0.25 13.27
C GLY A 8 7.36 0.95 14.13
N GLY A 9 6.45 0.71 15.08
CA GLY A 9 5.98 1.72 16.04
C GLY A 9 4.54 1.51 16.51
N ALA A 10 4.13 2.16 17.61
CA ALA A 10 2.77 2.10 18.15
C ALA A 10 1.73 2.72 17.20
N ASN A 11 0.44 2.47 17.44
CA ASN A 11 -0.63 3.15 16.70
C ASN A 11 -0.53 4.67 16.93
N GLY A 12 -0.65 5.45 15.86
CA GLY A 12 -0.48 6.91 15.93
C GLY A 12 0.98 7.41 15.90
N SER A 13 2.00 6.53 15.89
CA SER A 13 3.43 6.96 15.87
C SER A 13 3.93 7.52 14.54
N GLY A 14 3.05 7.70 13.55
CA GLY A 14 3.41 8.28 12.24
C GLY A 14 3.93 7.30 11.18
N LYS A 15 3.87 5.97 11.39
CA LYS A 15 4.40 4.96 10.44
C LYS A 15 3.98 5.19 8.99
N THR A 16 2.69 5.36 8.73
CA THR A 16 2.14 5.60 7.38
C THR A 16 2.61 6.93 6.81
N THR A 17 2.63 7.98 7.64
CA THR A 17 3.12 9.31 7.26
C THR A 17 4.59 9.25 6.83
N SER A 18 5.43 8.59 7.63
CA SER A 18 6.84 8.39 7.31
C SER A 18 7.03 7.52 6.07
N ALA A 19 6.27 6.43 5.92
CA ALA A 19 6.36 5.56 4.75
C ALA A 19 6.09 6.32 3.44
N ARG A 20 5.09 7.21 3.41
CA ARG A 20 4.75 8.02 2.24
C ARG A 20 5.83 9.03 1.85
N GLN A 21 6.75 9.38 2.77
CA GLN A 21 7.91 10.22 2.46
C GLN A 21 9.13 9.36 2.10
N ILE A 22 9.40 8.30 2.86
CA ILE A 22 10.59 7.46 2.68
C ILE A 22 10.55 6.69 1.36
N LEU A 23 9.41 6.09 1.02
CA LEU A 23 9.29 5.24 -0.18
C LEU A 23 9.68 5.98 -1.47
N PRO A 24 9.04 7.10 -1.86
CA PRO A 24 9.36 7.76 -3.13
C PRO A 24 10.65 8.59 -3.09
N TYR A 25 10.98 9.25 -1.96
CA TYR A 25 12.07 10.23 -1.93
C TYR A 25 13.41 9.68 -1.47
N PHE A 26 13.43 8.56 -0.72
CA PHE A 26 14.67 7.97 -0.21
C PHE A 26 14.95 6.58 -0.77
N LEU A 27 13.90 5.79 -1.01
CA LEU A 27 14.03 4.41 -1.51
C LEU A 27 13.70 4.27 -2.99
N GLU A 28 13.31 5.37 -3.66
CA GLU A 28 12.95 5.41 -5.07
C GLU A 28 11.87 4.38 -5.45
N VAL A 29 10.98 4.06 -4.51
CA VAL A 29 9.82 3.19 -4.69
C VAL A 29 8.64 4.05 -5.13
N PHE A 30 8.44 4.14 -6.44
CA PHE A 30 7.35 4.91 -7.04
C PHE A 30 6.06 4.11 -7.18
N GLU A 31 6.16 2.79 -7.36
CA GLU A 31 5.02 1.89 -7.44
C GLU A 31 4.74 1.26 -6.07
N TYR A 32 3.77 1.83 -5.35
CA TYR A 32 3.25 1.28 -4.10
C TYR A 32 1.93 0.55 -4.35
N VAL A 33 1.95 -0.78 -4.27
CA VAL A 33 0.77 -1.62 -4.53
C VAL A 33 0.20 -2.15 -3.21
N ASN A 34 -0.98 -1.68 -2.83
CA ASN A 34 -1.68 -2.05 -1.61
C ASN A 34 -3.18 -2.28 -1.87
N ALA A 35 -3.72 -3.40 -1.37
CA ALA A 35 -5.10 -3.79 -1.63
C ALA A 35 -6.14 -2.86 -0.96
N ASP A 36 -5.86 -2.32 0.22
CA ASP A 36 -6.78 -1.43 0.95
C ASP A 36 -6.89 -0.06 0.27
N GLU A 37 -5.76 0.47 -0.21
CA GLU A 37 -5.73 1.71 -0.99
C GLU A 37 -6.47 1.53 -2.33
N ILE A 38 -6.30 0.36 -2.99
CA ILE A 38 -7.07 0.01 -4.21
C ILE A 38 -8.57 -0.08 -3.90
N ALA A 39 -8.96 -0.77 -2.82
CA ALA A 39 -10.36 -0.90 -2.41
C ALA A 39 -11.00 0.46 -2.11
N SER A 40 -10.25 1.33 -1.42
CA SER A 40 -10.68 2.70 -1.10
C SER A 40 -10.85 3.56 -2.35
N GLY A 41 -10.02 3.36 -3.38
CA GLY A 41 -10.19 4.01 -4.68
C GLY A 41 -11.38 3.49 -5.49
N LEU A 42 -11.66 2.18 -5.42
CA LEU A 42 -12.78 1.54 -6.14
C LEU A 42 -14.15 1.85 -5.53
N SER A 43 -14.25 1.87 -4.20
CA SER A 43 -15.50 2.11 -3.48
C SER A 43 -15.23 3.00 -2.25
N PRO A 44 -15.12 4.32 -2.43
CA PRO A 44 -14.71 5.24 -1.36
C PRO A 44 -15.61 5.22 -0.11
N PHE A 45 -16.88 4.89 -0.27
CA PHE A 45 -17.85 4.85 0.82
C PHE A 45 -18.16 3.43 1.32
N ASN A 46 -17.67 2.39 0.64
CA ASN A 46 -17.83 1.00 1.06
C ASN A 46 -16.67 0.10 0.57
N PRO A 47 -15.42 0.33 1.03
CA PRO A 47 -14.25 -0.41 0.53
C PRO A 47 -14.32 -1.91 0.82
N GLU A 48 -14.91 -2.30 1.95
CA GLU A 48 -15.01 -3.70 2.38
C GLU A 48 -15.77 -4.56 1.36
N SER A 49 -16.81 -4.00 0.73
CA SER A 49 -17.59 -4.70 -0.30
C SER A 49 -16.79 -5.10 -1.55
N VAL A 50 -15.65 -4.44 -1.80
CA VAL A 50 -14.78 -4.67 -2.96
C VAL A 50 -13.42 -5.25 -2.58
N ALA A 51 -13.22 -5.67 -1.32
CA ALA A 51 -11.93 -6.13 -0.80
C ALA A 51 -11.33 -7.31 -1.61
N ILE A 52 -12.14 -8.31 -1.98
CA ILE A 52 -11.68 -9.45 -2.80
C ILE A 52 -11.27 -9.00 -4.21
N GLN A 53 -12.03 -8.09 -4.82
CA GLN A 53 -11.72 -7.55 -6.15
C GLN A 53 -10.41 -6.76 -6.12
N ALA A 54 -10.24 -5.88 -5.12
CA ALA A 54 -9.03 -5.10 -4.93
C ALA A 54 -7.80 -5.99 -4.71
N GLY A 55 -7.93 -7.06 -3.90
CA GLY A 55 -6.87 -8.05 -3.71
C GLY A 55 -6.46 -8.76 -5.01
N ARG A 56 -7.42 -9.12 -5.87
CA ARG A 56 -7.12 -9.71 -7.18
C ARG A 56 -6.38 -8.74 -8.10
N LEU A 57 -6.79 -7.47 -8.14
CA LEU A 57 -6.11 -6.42 -8.90
C LEU A 57 -4.69 -6.21 -8.39
N MET A 58 -4.51 -6.12 -7.06
CA MET A 58 -3.21 -5.99 -6.41
C MET A 58 -2.26 -7.11 -6.85
N LEU A 59 -2.69 -8.38 -6.83
CA LEU A 59 -1.87 -9.51 -7.26
C LEU A 59 -1.53 -9.44 -8.76
N GLY A 60 -2.44 -8.96 -9.61
CA GLY A 60 -2.19 -8.76 -11.03
C GLY A 60 -1.12 -7.71 -11.34
N MET A 61 -0.97 -6.70 -10.46
CA MET A 61 0.05 -5.65 -10.61
C MET A 61 1.47 -6.14 -10.26
N LYS A 62 1.61 -7.17 -9.41
CA LYS A 62 2.92 -7.69 -8.95
C LYS A 62 3.72 -8.48 -10.02
N ASN A 63 3.11 -8.79 -11.17
CA ASN A 63 3.69 -9.64 -12.21
C ASN A 63 4.24 -8.86 -13.43
N LYS A 64 4.53 -7.57 -13.25
CA LYS A 64 5.33 -6.77 -14.20
C LYS A 64 6.73 -6.56 -13.64
#